data_AF-A0AAV6UYW2-F1
#
_entry.id   AF-A0AAV6UYW2-F1
#
_cell.length_a   1.000
_cell.length_b   1.000
_cell.length_c   1.000
_cell.angle_alpha   90.00
_cell.angle_beta   90.00
_cell.angle_gamma   90.00
#
_symmetry.space_group_name_H-M   'P 1'
#
loop_
_entity.id
_entity.type
_entity.pdbx_description
1 polymer ?
#
loop_
_entity_poly.entity_id
_entity_poly.type
_entity_poly.pdbx_seq_one_letter_code
_entity_poly.pdbx_strand_id
1 'polypeptide(L)'
;MRMDRVKMNRCLIRLIDGASNFTQVRSICETPWKRPYLRRFGYDDPFHKRPDTLPRIKEDNKYAKVGMKRLSKFKPDNEWTEKKKYFGQNDYIDILGDGSIHPVKILTNIPPWLRGFKGNEFQMLLLKQRHYYFWRWSQPTKWKWINKRIMFLYRFLNRKTLT
;
A
#
# COMPACT_ATOMS: atom_id res chain seq x y z
N MET A 1 -27.26 23.15 -11.29
CA MET A 1 -27.46 22.81 -12.72
C MET A 1 -26.64 23.81 -13.53
N ARG A 2 -25.39 23.49 -13.92
CA ARG A 2 -24.97 22.79 -15.16
C ARG A 2 -25.53 23.44 -16.42
N MET A 3 -24.72 24.19 -17.16
CA MET A 3 -23.93 23.65 -18.27
C MET A 3 -23.21 24.79 -19.02
N ASP A 4 -21.99 24.45 -19.38
CA ASP A 4 -20.99 25.23 -20.08
C ASP A 4 -21.39 25.62 -21.51
N ARG A 5 -20.75 26.68 -22.04
CA ARG A 5 -20.41 26.70 -23.46
C ARG A 5 -18.96 27.15 -23.67
N VAL A 6 -18.22 26.19 -24.20
CA VAL A 6 -16.82 26.18 -24.62
C VAL A 6 -16.55 27.29 -25.64
N LYS A 7 -15.60 28.18 -25.33
CA LYS A 7 -15.01 29.11 -26.30
C LYS A 7 -14.00 28.36 -27.17
N MET A 8 -14.35 28.20 -28.43
CA MET A 8 -13.42 27.85 -29.52
C MET A 8 -12.31 28.89 -29.60
N ASN A 9 -11.06 28.47 -29.46
CA ASN A 9 -9.91 29.34 -29.69
C ASN A 9 -8.84 28.63 -30.54
N ARG A 10 -8.65 29.23 -31.71
CA ARG A 10 -7.37 29.55 -32.36
C ARG A 10 -6.61 28.39 -33.01
N CYS A 11 -6.91 28.28 -34.29
CA CYS A 11 -5.97 28.16 -35.40
C CYS A 11 -4.58 28.71 -35.07
N LEU A 12 -3.61 27.81 -34.89
CA LEU A 12 -2.18 28.08 -34.99
C LEU A 12 -1.51 26.79 -35.47
N ILE A 13 -1.37 26.62 -36.78
CA ILE A 13 -0.39 25.70 -37.35
C ILE A 13 0.55 26.54 -38.19
N ARG A 14 1.81 26.51 -37.75
CA ARG A 14 2.95 27.26 -38.27
C ARG A 14 3.32 26.76 -39.67
N LEU A 15 3.87 27.69 -40.43
CA LEU A 15 4.44 27.58 -41.77
C LEU A 15 5.40 26.39 -41.89
N ILE A 16 5.28 25.64 -42.99
CA ILE A 16 6.35 24.80 -43.54
C ILE A 16 6.47 25.17 -45.02
N ASP A 17 7.64 25.70 -45.36
CA ASP A 17 8.08 26.07 -46.70
C ASP A 17 8.18 24.85 -47.63
N GLY A 18 8.07 25.10 -48.94
CA GLY A 18 8.80 24.30 -49.94
C GLY A 18 8.00 23.57 -51.01
N ALA A 19 7.66 24.30 -52.06
CA ALA A 19 7.72 23.93 -53.48
C ALA A 19 6.91 22.75 -54.08
N SER A 20 6.15 23.17 -55.09
CA SER A 20 6.06 22.59 -56.44
C SER A 20 4.90 21.65 -56.80
N ASN A 21 4.04 22.23 -57.65
CA ASN A 21 3.24 21.62 -58.72
C ASN A 21 2.14 20.64 -58.29
N PHE A 22 1.19 20.40 -59.19
CA PHE A 22 -0.05 19.61 -59.03
C PHE A 22 -1.28 20.42 -58.61
N THR A 23 -1.92 20.97 -59.67
CA THR A 23 -3.37 21.09 -59.91
C THR A 23 -4.29 21.52 -58.77
N GLN A 24 -5.06 22.61 -59.00
CA GLN A 24 -6.22 22.97 -58.18
C GLN A 24 -7.18 21.76 -58.09
N VAL A 25 -7.11 21.01 -56.98
CA VAL A 25 -8.10 19.99 -56.68
C VAL A 25 -9.36 20.71 -56.24
N ARG A 26 -10.37 20.67 -57.12
CA ARG A 26 -11.74 21.09 -56.84
C ARG A 26 -12.17 20.48 -55.51
N SER A 27 -12.47 21.31 -54.52
CA SER A 27 -13.07 20.85 -53.27
C SER A 27 -14.48 20.36 -53.58
N ILE A 28 -14.63 19.05 -53.82
CA ILE A 28 -15.94 18.42 -53.83
C ILE A 28 -16.39 18.38 -52.37
N CYS A 29 -17.40 19.17 -52.04
CA CYS A 29 -18.01 19.23 -50.73
C CYS A 29 -18.82 17.94 -50.49
N GLU A 30 -18.16 16.85 -50.14
CA GLU A 30 -18.85 15.61 -49.74
C GLU A 30 -19.45 15.78 -48.33
N THR A 31 -20.73 16.20 -48.26
CA THR A 31 -21.65 16.17 -47.09
C THR A 31 -21.09 16.52 -45.69
N PRO A 32 -21.64 17.53 -44.98
CA PRO A 32 -21.08 18.05 -43.72
C PRO A 32 -21.00 17.06 -42.55
N TRP A 33 -21.69 15.92 -42.64
CA TRP A 33 -21.75 14.90 -41.57
C TRP A 33 -20.80 13.72 -41.79
N LYS A 34 -20.17 13.61 -42.97
CA LYS A 34 -19.13 12.61 -43.22
C LYS A 34 -17.78 13.27 -42.97
N ARG A 35 -17.06 12.79 -41.96
CA ARG A 35 -15.65 13.16 -41.78
C ARG A 35 -14.89 12.66 -43.01
N PRO A 36 -14.02 13.46 -43.65
CA PRO A 36 -13.22 12.98 -44.78
C PRO A 36 -12.42 11.77 -44.30
N TYR A 37 -12.58 10.65 -45.00
CA TYR A 37 -11.81 9.45 -44.71
C TYR A 37 -10.36 9.72 -45.10
N LEU A 38 -9.42 9.63 -44.16
CA LEU A 38 -8.00 9.79 -44.47
C LEU A 38 -7.56 8.62 -45.35
N ARG A 39 -7.47 8.83 -46.67
CA ARG A 39 -6.85 7.89 -47.59
C ARG A 39 -5.34 7.84 -47.31
N ARG A 40 -4.78 6.63 -47.20
CA ARG A 40 -3.36 6.34 -46.89
C ARG A 40 -2.95 6.66 -45.45
N PHE A 41 -3.84 6.44 -44.46
CA PHE A 41 -3.36 6.33 -43.08
C PHE A 41 -2.44 5.11 -42.97
N GLY A 42 -1.22 5.31 -42.49
CA GLY A 42 -0.25 4.22 -42.33
C GLY A 42 -0.80 3.14 -41.39
N TYR A 43 -0.41 1.88 -41.63
CA TYR A 43 -0.67 0.81 -40.68
C TYR A 43 0.33 0.92 -39.53
N ASP A 44 -0.12 1.37 -38.36
CA ASP A 44 0.65 1.26 -37.13
C ASP A 44 0.59 -0.20 -36.66
N ASP A 45 1.65 -0.97 -36.92
CA ASP A 45 1.75 -2.34 -36.43
C ASP A 45 1.77 -2.30 -34.89
N PRO A 46 0.74 -2.85 -34.19
CA PRO A 46 0.71 -2.86 -32.74
C PRO A 46 1.81 -3.76 -32.15
N PHE A 47 2.38 -4.65 -32.97
CA PHE A 47 3.46 -5.55 -32.60
C PHE A 47 4.70 -5.17 -33.41
N HIS A 48 5.61 -4.39 -32.82
CA HIS A 48 6.89 -4.01 -33.46
C HIS A 48 7.66 -5.26 -33.91
N LYS A 49 7.53 -5.65 -35.19
CA LYS A 49 8.25 -6.79 -35.77
C LYS A 49 9.71 -6.41 -36.00
N ARG A 50 10.55 -6.71 -35.01
CA ARG A 50 12.01 -6.81 -35.09
C ARG A 50 12.44 -8.10 -34.39
N PRO A 51 13.62 -8.67 -34.70
CA PRO A 51 14.09 -9.96 -34.19
C PRO A 51 14.53 -9.91 -32.72
N ASP A 52 13.79 -9.20 -31.87
CA ASP A 52 14.16 -8.93 -30.48
C ASP A 52 13.13 -9.64 -29.56
N THR A 53 13.60 -10.29 -28.49
CA THR A 53 12.76 -11.13 -27.62
C THR A 53 11.85 -10.36 -26.65
N LEU A 54 11.93 -9.03 -26.59
CA LEU A 54 11.16 -8.22 -25.63
C LEU A 54 10.22 -7.23 -26.33
N PRO A 55 8.95 -7.13 -25.91
CA PRO A 55 8.04 -6.13 -26.44
C PRO A 55 8.47 -4.74 -25.93
N ARG A 56 9.08 -3.92 -26.81
CA ARG A 56 9.24 -2.49 -26.55
C ARG A 56 7.88 -1.81 -26.68
N ILE A 57 7.20 -1.68 -25.55
CA ILE A 57 5.99 -0.85 -25.44
C ILE A 57 6.45 0.61 -25.62
N LYS A 58 5.79 1.38 -26.50
CA LYS A 58 6.05 2.83 -26.67
C LYS A 58 5.91 3.54 -25.30
N GLU A 59 6.78 4.50 -25.01
CA GLU A 59 6.85 5.18 -23.69
C GLU A 59 5.54 5.83 -23.25
N ASP A 60 4.70 6.21 -24.22
CA ASP A 60 3.39 6.84 -24.02
C ASP A 60 2.30 5.86 -23.51
N ASN A 61 2.56 4.56 -23.56
CA ASN A 61 1.59 3.55 -23.15
C ASN A 61 1.64 3.36 -21.62
N LYS A 62 0.46 3.26 -20.98
CA LYS A 62 0.32 3.05 -19.52
C LYS A 62 1.12 1.85 -19.01
N TYR A 63 1.28 0.83 -19.84
CA TYR A 63 2.00 -0.40 -19.53
C TYR A 63 3.53 -0.30 -19.69
N ALA A 64 4.05 0.73 -20.35
CA ALA A 64 5.50 0.97 -20.45
C ALA A 64 6.12 1.38 -19.09
N LYS A 65 5.34 2.07 -18.24
CA LYS A 65 5.76 2.51 -16.90
C LYS A 65 5.55 1.47 -15.81
N VAL A 66 4.74 0.44 -16.07
CA VAL A 66 4.61 -0.71 -15.17
C VAL A 66 5.78 -1.63 -15.49
N GLY A 67 6.98 -1.22 -15.08
CA GLY A 67 8.15 -2.09 -15.12
C GLY A 67 7.78 -3.44 -14.53
N MET A 68 8.18 -4.51 -15.21
CA MET A 68 7.91 -5.89 -14.82
C MET A 68 8.16 -6.04 -13.31
N LYS A 69 7.11 -6.32 -12.52
CA LYS A 69 7.24 -6.48 -11.07
C LYS A 69 8.16 -7.66 -10.81
N ARG A 70 9.44 -7.38 -10.55
CA ARG A 70 10.41 -8.41 -10.18
C ARG A 70 9.91 -9.07 -8.91
N LEU A 71 9.76 -10.40 -8.94
CA LEU A 71 9.50 -11.15 -7.73
C LEU A 71 10.65 -10.87 -6.74
N SER A 72 10.33 -10.78 -5.45
CA SER A 72 11.37 -10.69 -4.42
C SER A 72 12.28 -11.91 -4.53
N LYS A 73 13.60 -11.71 -4.36
CA LYS A 73 14.55 -12.82 -4.34
C LYS A 73 14.14 -13.83 -3.27
N PHE A 74 14.08 -15.11 -3.62
CA PHE A 74 13.83 -16.18 -2.66
C PHE A 74 14.93 -16.16 -1.59
N LYS A 75 14.53 -16.16 -0.33
CA LYS A 75 15.42 -16.26 0.82
C LYS A 75 15.02 -17.52 1.60
N PRO A 76 15.77 -18.64 1.49
CA PRO A 76 15.48 -19.82 2.29
C PRO A 76 15.62 -19.47 3.78
N ASP A 77 14.66 -19.93 4.59
CA ASP A 77 14.75 -19.81 6.04
C ASP A 77 15.52 -21.01 6.60
N ASN A 78 16.34 -20.78 7.64
CA ASN A 78 17.05 -21.84 8.31
C ASN A 78 16.22 -22.32 9.51
N GLU A 79 15.77 -23.57 9.45
CA GLU A 79 14.96 -24.21 10.50
C GLU A 79 15.79 -24.49 11.76
N TRP A 80 17.10 -24.72 11.62
CA TRP A 80 18.01 -25.08 12.71
C TRP A 80 18.79 -23.90 13.28
N THR A 81 18.23 -22.70 13.20
CA THR A 81 18.79 -21.54 13.93
C THR A 81 18.71 -21.78 15.44
N GLU A 82 19.67 -21.26 16.20
CA GLU A 82 19.74 -21.45 17.66
C GLU A 82 18.43 -21.09 18.37
N LYS A 83 17.77 -20.00 17.95
CA LYS A 83 16.48 -19.56 18.51
C LYS A 83 15.37 -20.59 18.32
N LYS A 84 15.30 -21.25 17.15
CA LYS A 84 14.31 -22.29 16.86
C LYS A 84 14.69 -23.60 17.53
N LYS A 85 15.98 -23.96 17.50
CA LYS A 85 16.52 -25.16 18.14
C LYS A 85 16.23 -25.21 19.65
N TYR A 86 16.42 -24.10 20.36
CA TYR A 86 16.22 -24.02 21.81
C TYR A 86 14.81 -23.55 22.21
N PHE A 87 13.88 -23.42 21.27
CA PHE A 87 12.52 -23.01 21.58
C PHE A 87 11.81 -24.06 22.45
N GLY A 88 11.16 -23.63 23.52
CA GLY A 88 10.47 -24.50 24.49
C GLY A 88 11.40 -25.21 25.49
N GLN A 89 12.72 -24.98 25.40
CA GLN A 89 13.64 -25.47 26.42
C GLN A 89 13.33 -24.77 27.76
N ASN A 90 13.21 -25.56 28.83
CA ASN A 90 12.92 -25.12 30.20
C ASN A 90 11.48 -24.60 30.45
N ASP A 91 10.50 -24.92 29.60
CA ASP A 91 9.09 -24.55 29.85
C ASP A 91 8.52 -25.21 31.12
N TYR A 92 8.99 -26.41 31.46
CA TYR A 92 8.56 -27.21 32.63
C TYR A 92 9.56 -27.15 33.80
N ILE A 93 10.30 -26.06 33.93
CA ILE A 93 11.32 -25.90 34.99
C ILE A 93 10.74 -25.99 36.40
N ASP A 94 9.47 -25.61 36.56
CA ASP A 94 8.79 -25.60 37.85
C ASP A 94 8.42 -27.00 38.34
N ILE A 95 8.01 -27.89 37.44
CA ILE A 95 7.59 -29.26 37.78
C ILE A 95 8.74 -30.29 37.71
N LEU A 96 9.76 -30.04 36.88
CA LEU A 96 10.91 -30.95 36.72
C LEU A 96 12.18 -30.46 37.43
N GLY A 97 12.18 -29.23 37.96
CA GLY A 97 13.32 -28.62 38.64
C GLY A 97 13.18 -28.59 40.16
N ASP A 98 13.81 -27.58 40.77
CA ASP A 98 13.77 -27.30 42.21
C ASP A 98 12.53 -26.49 42.64
N GLY A 99 11.71 -26.05 41.69
CA GLY A 99 10.53 -25.21 41.92
C GLY A 99 10.85 -23.76 42.33
N SER A 100 12.12 -23.34 42.30
CA SER A 100 12.51 -21.99 42.73
C SER A 100 12.05 -20.89 41.76
N ILE A 101 11.91 -21.23 40.48
CA ILE A 101 11.60 -20.31 39.38
C ILE A 101 10.32 -20.76 38.67
N HIS A 102 9.33 -19.88 38.65
CA HIS A 102 8.11 -20.08 37.86
C HIS A 102 8.32 -19.63 36.39
N PRO A 103 7.80 -20.36 35.37
CA PRO A 103 8.03 -20.07 33.95
C PRO A 103 7.72 -18.62 33.51
N VAL A 104 6.72 -17.99 34.13
CA VAL A 104 6.37 -16.57 33.91
C VAL A 104 7.54 -15.62 34.12
N LYS A 105 8.48 -15.94 35.03
CA LYS A 105 9.66 -15.12 35.31
C LYS A 105 10.73 -15.24 34.22
N ILE A 106 10.76 -16.35 33.48
CA ILE A 106 11.73 -16.63 32.38
C ILE A 106 11.46 -15.75 31.17
N LEU A 107 10.23 -15.24 31.00
CA LEU A 107 9.82 -14.40 29.88
C LEU A 107 10.55 -13.03 29.90
N THR A 108 11.76 -12.97 29.36
CA THR A 108 12.62 -11.77 29.34
C THR A 108 12.22 -10.74 28.29
N ASN A 109 11.71 -11.19 27.14
CA ASN A 109 11.30 -10.32 26.03
C ASN A 109 10.04 -9.50 26.34
N ILE A 110 9.27 -9.90 27.36
CA ILE A 110 7.99 -9.31 27.71
C ILE A 110 8.20 -8.30 28.84
N PRO A 111 7.60 -7.09 28.77
CA PRO A 111 7.74 -6.12 29.83
C PRO A 111 7.22 -6.65 31.18
N PRO A 112 7.87 -6.34 32.31
CA PRO A 112 7.58 -6.96 33.61
C PRO A 112 6.12 -6.87 34.04
N TRP A 113 5.44 -5.77 33.73
CA TRP A 113 4.03 -5.54 34.08
C TRP A 113 3.04 -6.37 33.25
N LEU A 114 3.49 -6.99 32.15
CA LEU A 114 2.65 -7.83 31.27
C LEU A 114 2.96 -9.33 31.43
N ARG A 115 4.02 -9.70 32.16
CA ARG A 115 4.38 -11.11 32.38
C ARG A 115 3.28 -11.84 33.15
N GLY A 116 2.81 -12.95 32.59
CA GLY A 116 1.74 -13.77 33.19
C GLY A 116 0.35 -13.13 33.14
N PHE A 117 0.20 -11.98 32.49
CA PHE A 117 -1.10 -11.35 32.30
C PHE A 117 -1.85 -12.01 31.13
N LYS A 118 -3.09 -12.44 31.39
CA LYS A 118 -4.04 -12.89 30.37
C LYS A 118 -5.32 -12.10 30.54
N GLY A 119 -5.74 -11.37 29.52
CA GLY A 119 -6.95 -10.55 29.58
C GLY A 119 -7.21 -9.75 28.31
N ASN A 120 -8.31 -9.01 28.31
CA ASN A 120 -8.73 -8.19 27.17
C ASN A 120 -7.88 -6.91 27.05
N GLU A 121 -7.92 -6.26 25.88
CA GLU A 121 -7.21 -4.99 25.64
C GLU A 121 -7.53 -3.93 26.71
N PHE A 122 -8.79 -3.84 27.14
CA PHE A 122 -9.21 -2.89 28.17
C PHE A 122 -8.47 -3.12 29.49
N GLN A 123 -8.43 -4.36 29.96
CA GLN A 123 -7.75 -4.76 31.20
C GLN A 123 -6.23 -4.53 31.06
N MET A 124 -5.66 -4.87 29.91
CA MET A 124 -4.24 -4.63 29.61
C MET A 124 -3.90 -3.13 29.68
N LEU A 125 -4.76 -2.27 29.14
CA LEU A 125 -4.53 -0.82 29.16
C LEU A 125 -4.68 -0.21 30.56
N LEU A 126 -5.59 -0.71 31.39
CA LEU A 126 -5.65 -0.31 32.80
C LEU A 126 -4.36 -0.66 33.54
N LEU A 127 -3.82 -1.86 33.30
CA LEU A 127 -2.55 -2.29 33.88
C LEU A 127 -1.39 -1.43 33.41
N LYS A 128 -1.34 -1.14 32.11
CA LYS A 128 -0.36 -0.23 31.50
C LYS A 128 -0.46 1.19 32.07
N GLN A 129 -1.67 1.71 32.24
CA GLN A 129 -1.93 3.03 32.81
C GLN A 129 -1.44 3.10 34.27
N ARG A 130 -1.68 2.06 35.07
CA ARG A 130 -1.19 1.97 36.45
C ARG A 130 0.34 1.93 36.50
N HIS A 131 0.97 1.11 35.67
CA HIS A 131 2.42 0.96 35.65
C HIS A 131 3.13 2.23 35.16
N TYR A 132 2.59 2.91 34.15
CA TYR A 132 3.17 4.12 33.57
C TYR A 132 2.49 5.41 34.03
N TYR A 133 2.10 5.49 35.30
CA TYR A 133 1.44 6.68 35.85
C TYR A 133 2.26 7.98 35.66
N PHE A 134 3.59 7.87 35.76
CA PHE A 134 4.51 8.99 35.57
C PHE A 134 4.49 9.61 34.16
N TRP A 135 3.93 8.91 33.15
CA TRP A 135 3.74 9.47 31.80
C TRP A 135 2.79 10.66 31.77
N ARG A 136 2.01 10.88 32.83
CA ARG A 136 1.21 12.11 32.99
C ARG A 136 2.07 13.36 32.85
N TRP A 137 3.29 13.34 33.42
CA TRP A 137 4.21 14.47 33.37
C TRP A 137 5.26 14.31 32.26
N SER A 138 5.83 13.12 32.10
CA SER A 138 6.94 12.92 31.15
C SER A 138 6.51 12.78 29.69
N GLN A 139 5.37 12.14 29.42
CA GLN A 139 4.90 11.82 28.06
C GLN A 139 3.38 12.04 27.93
N PRO A 140 2.92 13.31 28.07
CA PRO A 140 1.49 13.63 28.16
C PRO A 140 0.71 13.20 26.91
N THR A 141 1.34 13.21 25.74
CA THR A 141 0.74 12.73 24.50
C THR A 141 0.37 11.25 24.60
N LYS A 142 1.31 10.37 25.02
CA LYS A 142 1.02 8.94 25.16
C LYS A 142 -0.02 8.67 26.25
N TRP A 143 0.05 9.41 27.36
CA TRP A 143 -0.93 9.33 28.45
C TRP A 143 -2.36 9.65 27.95
N LYS A 144 -2.51 10.76 27.20
CA LYS A 144 -3.78 11.16 26.59
C LYS A 144 -4.35 10.07 25.68
N TRP A 145 -3.50 9.41 24.89
CA TRP A 145 -3.94 8.37 23.93
C TRP A 145 -4.42 7.11 24.65
N ILE A 146 -3.72 6.68 25.70
CA ILE A 146 -4.14 5.56 26.57
C ILE A 146 -5.51 5.87 27.17
N ASN A 147 -5.68 7.04 27.78
CA ASN A 147 -6.95 7.42 28.41
C ASN A 147 -8.09 7.48 27.39
N LYS A 148 -7.84 8.01 26.18
CA LYS A 148 -8.83 8.04 25.09
C LYS A 148 -9.24 6.61 24.69
N ARG A 149 -8.30 5.68 24.58
CA ARG A 149 -8.57 4.28 24.23
C ARG A 149 -9.32 3.56 25.34
N ILE A 150 -8.93 3.74 26.60
CA ILE A 150 -9.63 3.18 27.78
C ILE A 150 -11.08 3.67 27.80
N MET A 151 -11.32 4.98 27.65
CA MET A 151 -12.67 5.55 27.65
C MET A 151 -13.52 5.02 26.49
N PHE A 152 -12.93 4.86 25.30
CA PHE A 152 -13.60 4.24 24.16
C PHE A 152 -14.01 2.79 24.46
N LEU A 153 -13.08 1.96 24.92
CA LEU A 153 -13.32 0.55 25.23
C LEU A 153 -14.34 0.38 26.35
N TYR A 154 -14.29 1.20 27.39
CA TYR A 154 -15.28 1.18 28.46
C TYR A 154 -16.71 1.43 27.93
N ARG A 155 -16.87 2.46 27.08
CA ARG A 155 -18.17 2.78 26.47
C ARG A 155 -18.62 1.66 25.53
N PHE A 156 -17.71 1.08 24.75
CA PHE A 156 -18.02 0.03 23.80
C PHE A 156 -18.45 -1.26 24.50
N LEU A 157 -17.62 -1.77 25.43
CA LEU A 157 -17.87 -3.01 26.14
C LEU A 157 -19.15 -2.91 26.97
N ASN A 158 -19.35 -1.84 27.74
CA ASN A 158 -20.47 -1.77 28.70
C ASN A 158 -21.78 -1.24 28.12
N ARG A 159 -21.80 -0.64 26.93
CA ARG A 159 -23.03 -0.05 26.34
C ARG A 159 -23.42 -0.61 24.99
N LYS A 160 -22.48 -1.18 24.24
CA LYS A 160 -22.72 -1.61 22.84
C LYS A 160 -22.62 -3.11 22.63
N THR A 161 -22.07 -3.86 23.60
CA THR A 161 -22.12 -5.31 23.52
C THR A 161 -23.44 -5.79 24.09
N LEU A 162 -24.07 -6.74 23.39
CA LEU A 162 -25.22 -7.46 23.93
C LEU A 162 -24.70 -8.33 25.07
N THR A 163 -25.30 -8.17 26.24
CA THR A 163 -24.99 -8.92 27.46
C THR A 163 -25.94 -10.08 27.63
#